data_AF-A0A8J4EZ35-F1
#
_entry.id   AF-A0A8J4EZ35-F1
#
_cell.length_a   1.000
_cell.length_b   1.000
_cell.length_c   1.000
_cell.angle_alpha   90.00
_cell.angle_beta   90.00
_cell.angle_gamma   90.00
#
_symmetry.space_group_name_H-M   'P 1'
#
loop_
_entity.id
_entity.type
_entity.pdbx_description
1 polymer ?
#
loop_
_entity_poly.entity_id
_entity_poly.type
_entity_poly.pdbx_seq_one_letter_code
_entity_poly.pdbx_strand_id
1 'polypeptide(L)'
;MVSPGAGFSLGAGARCLRGTHKILGPTSASALKEYLRLHLFCIFGSCLLVTGATELTDLGPAPTEVLLDHPSSPSDYYSQLVTLTSNVYGEVKKSGPLLAERYDENLFNHSVFRDWLLRKVVYREDVPGPAPMSYRCGVFVNHYYKIIFIRNRKAASTTVLDTFKAACKSQNTMCMRPFSPEEMKERGLKHDDMWRSYYVVSSIRNPWARAASGYDYTRDRWPVDAGMCGSVPFRQFCADPYLMGKMSNMFRCGAQGSFRGNDSWAYDFYHVEPAYHCMTDASGTGLSVDYLIRYEHLHEDLANLVDILNRRRDPSLPEIRGGRIRWRKQGVYVQEARSRTQGGMWREDAAALVSADRHAVRYRECGMDCVRDIAAFFAEDIRLMNMSVPALS
;
A
#
# COMPACT_ATOMS: atom_id res chain seq x y z
N MET A 1 -35.54 4.28 -65.73
CA MET A 1 -34.96 3.02 -65.24
C MET A 1 -34.78 3.15 -63.73
N VAL A 2 -35.48 2.29 -62.97
CA VAL A 2 -35.18 1.69 -61.65
C VAL A 2 -34.30 2.50 -60.69
N SER A 3 -34.58 2.75 -59.42
CA SER A 3 -35.74 2.64 -58.50
C SER A 3 -35.30 3.36 -57.21
N PRO A 4 -36.22 3.93 -56.42
CA PRO A 4 -35.97 4.41 -55.06
C PRO A 4 -36.37 3.36 -54.00
N GLY A 5 -36.08 3.62 -52.73
CA GLY A 5 -36.97 3.18 -51.64
C GLY A 5 -36.31 2.58 -50.41
N ALA A 6 -36.32 3.37 -49.33
CA ALA A 6 -36.21 2.90 -47.96
C ALA A 6 -37.43 2.06 -47.55
N GLY A 7 -37.24 1.12 -46.61
CA GLY A 7 -38.32 0.39 -45.95
C GLY A 7 -37.83 -0.29 -44.68
N PHE A 8 -38.17 0.29 -43.53
CA PHE A 8 -38.11 -0.35 -42.21
C PHE A 8 -39.33 -1.26 -42.05
N SER A 9 -39.14 -2.49 -41.56
CA SER A 9 -40.22 -3.36 -41.10
C SER A 9 -39.80 -4.09 -39.82
N LEU A 10 -40.65 -3.98 -38.80
CA LEU A 10 -40.61 -4.71 -37.55
C LEU A 10 -41.18 -6.12 -37.76
N GLY A 11 -40.44 -7.15 -37.34
CA GLY A 11 -40.91 -8.53 -37.32
C GLY A 11 -40.41 -9.26 -36.08
N ALA A 12 -41.33 -9.52 -35.15
CA ALA A 12 -41.13 -10.42 -34.02
C ALA A 12 -40.96 -11.86 -34.51
N GLY A 13 -40.05 -12.63 -33.89
CA GLY A 13 -39.86 -14.03 -34.20
C GLY A 13 -39.06 -14.73 -33.11
N ALA A 14 -39.77 -15.28 -32.13
CA ALA A 14 -39.22 -16.22 -31.16
C ALA A 14 -38.67 -17.47 -31.88
N ARG A 15 -37.43 -17.86 -31.56
CA ARG A 15 -36.90 -19.19 -31.85
C ARG A 15 -36.29 -19.79 -30.60
N CYS A 16 -36.95 -20.83 -30.10
CA CYS A 16 -36.34 -21.85 -29.24
C CYS A 16 -35.20 -22.53 -30.02
N LEU A 17 -33.98 -22.45 -29.48
CA LEU A 17 -32.91 -23.36 -29.86
C LEU A 17 -32.60 -24.27 -28.67
N ARG A 18 -32.82 -25.56 -28.91
CA ARG A 18 -32.39 -26.67 -28.07
C ARG A 18 -30.86 -26.60 -27.93
N GLY A 19 -30.39 -26.33 -26.72
CA GLY A 19 -28.98 -26.45 -26.33
C GLY A 19 -28.75 -27.80 -25.66
N THR A 20 -27.87 -28.59 -26.26
CA THR A 20 -27.37 -29.87 -25.78
C THR A 20 -26.67 -29.74 -24.41
N HIS A 21 -26.97 -30.67 -23.50
CA HIS A 21 -26.26 -30.80 -22.22
C HIS A 21 -24.78 -31.13 -22.47
N LYS A 22 -23.90 -30.15 -22.21
CA LYS A 22 -22.50 -30.42 -21.86
C LYS A 22 -22.43 -30.54 -20.34
N ILE A 23 -22.05 -31.72 -19.86
CA ILE A 23 -21.64 -31.95 -18.47
C ILE A 23 -20.33 -31.18 -18.27
N LEU A 24 -20.40 -30.05 -17.58
CA LEU A 24 -19.22 -29.34 -17.06
C LEU A 24 -19.00 -29.85 -15.64
N GLY A 25 -17.83 -30.47 -15.41
CA GLY A 25 -17.36 -30.80 -14.06
C GLY A 25 -17.18 -29.54 -13.20
N PRO A 26 -17.15 -29.70 -11.86
CA PRO A 26 -17.12 -28.56 -10.95
C PRO A 26 -15.82 -27.77 -11.12
N THR A 27 -15.97 -26.49 -11.48
CA THR A 27 -14.87 -25.52 -11.45
C THR A 27 -14.54 -25.17 -10.00
N SER A 28 -13.25 -25.07 -9.71
CA SER A 28 -12.60 -25.03 -8.38
C SER A 28 -13.06 -23.96 -7.38
N ALA A 29 -13.94 -23.03 -7.77
CA ALA A 29 -14.49 -22.03 -6.86
C ALA A 29 -15.62 -22.57 -5.97
N SER A 30 -16.36 -23.60 -6.40
CA SER A 30 -17.46 -24.17 -5.60
C SER A 30 -16.95 -25.10 -4.49
N ALA A 31 -15.90 -25.88 -4.77
CA ALA A 31 -15.32 -26.82 -3.81
C ALA A 31 -14.75 -26.12 -2.56
N LEU A 32 -14.11 -24.96 -2.73
CA LEU A 32 -13.61 -24.15 -1.61
C LEU A 32 -14.77 -23.59 -0.75
N LYS A 33 -15.92 -23.32 -1.37
CA LYS A 33 -17.08 -22.70 -0.74
C LYS A 33 -17.91 -23.70 0.09
N GLU A 34 -17.92 -24.98 -0.29
CA GLU A 34 -18.68 -26.04 0.40
C GLU A 34 -17.89 -26.65 1.56
N TYR A 35 -16.57 -26.82 1.42
CA TYR A 35 -15.71 -27.41 2.45
C TYR A 35 -15.60 -26.52 3.71
N LEU A 36 -15.62 -25.19 3.56
CA LEU A 36 -15.51 -24.25 4.69
C LEU A 36 -16.81 -24.08 5.51
N ARG A 37 -17.96 -24.56 5.00
CA ARG A 37 -19.26 -24.45 5.72
C ARG A 37 -19.47 -25.54 6.77
N LEU A 38 -18.79 -26.67 6.69
CA LEU A 38 -19.09 -27.88 7.47
C LEU A 38 -18.39 -27.96 8.84
N HIS A 39 -17.46 -27.05 9.18
CA HIS A 39 -16.60 -27.20 10.37
C HIS A 39 -16.82 -26.20 11.52
N LEU A 40 -17.85 -25.34 11.50
CA LEU A 40 -18.00 -24.27 12.52
C LEU A 40 -19.34 -24.27 13.29
N PHE A 41 -19.94 -25.44 13.53
CA PHE A 41 -21.02 -25.58 14.51
C PHE A 41 -20.42 -25.94 15.87
N CYS A 42 -19.98 -24.95 16.66
CA CYS A 42 -19.88 -25.06 18.12
C CYS A 42 -19.42 -23.74 18.78
N ILE A 43 -20.16 -23.36 19.84
CA ILE A 43 -19.81 -22.50 20.99
C ILE A 43 -20.48 -21.09 21.04
N PHE A 44 -21.40 -21.00 22.01
CA PHE A 44 -22.12 -19.87 22.65
C PHE A 44 -21.17 -18.77 23.19
N GLY A 45 -21.54 -17.58 23.66
CA GLY A 45 -22.80 -16.93 24.07
C GLY A 45 -22.50 -15.52 24.64
N SER A 46 -23.56 -14.75 24.89
CA SER A 46 -23.70 -13.29 25.01
C SER A 46 -22.83 -12.46 26.00
N CYS A 47 -22.63 -11.18 25.64
CA CYS A 47 -22.01 -10.08 26.42
C CYS A 47 -23.06 -9.18 27.13
N LEU A 48 -22.66 -8.57 28.25
CA LEU A 48 -23.41 -7.56 29.02
C LEU A 48 -22.84 -6.15 28.73
N LEU A 49 -23.70 -5.15 28.52
CA LEU A 49 -23.38 -3.75 28.25
C LEU A 49 -23.56 -2.89 29.51
N VAL A 50 -22.61 -1.99 29.80
CA VAL A 50 -22.75 -0.92 30.79
C VAL A 50 -22.38 0.40 30.11
N THR A 51 -23.30 1.37 30.11
CA THR A 51 -23.07 2.75 29.67
C THR A 51 -23.06 3.69 30.87
N GLY A 52 -22.07 4.58 30.93
CA GLY A 52 -22.01 5.69 31.87
C GLY A 52 -21.49 6.92 31.16
N ALA A 53 -22.31 7.97 31.11
CA ALA A 53 -21.96 9.28 30.58
C ALA A 53 -21.62 10.21 31.75
N THR A 54 -20.55 11.01 31.61
CA THR A 54 -20.20 12.09 32.54
C THR A 54 -20.08 13.40 31.78
N GLU A 55 -20.77 14.41 32.30
CA GLU A 55 -20.79 15.80 31.84
C GLU A 55 -19.44 16.50 32.07
N LEU A 56 -19.06 17.37 31.12
CA LEU A 56 -17.90 18.25 31.17
C LEU A 56 -18.34 19.66 31.53
N THR A 57 -17.67 20.28 32.51
CA THR A 57 -17.82 21.70 32.88
C THR A 57 -16.55 22.50 32.59
N ASP A 58 -16.80 23.73 32.11
CA ASP A 58 -16.03 24.97 32.02
C ASP A 58 -14.50 25.00 31.85
N LEU A 59 -14.09 25.68 30.77
CA LEU A 59 -12.72 26.05 30.45
C LEU A 59 -12.42 27.50 30.89
N GLY A 60 -11.48 27.64 31.84
CA GLY A 60 -10.88 28.92 32.22
C GLY A 60 -9.86 29.45 31.20
N PRO A 61 -9.32 30.67 31.42
CA PRO A 61 -8.52 31.41 30.44
C PRO A 61 -7.13 30.79 30.19
N ALA A 62 -6.64 31.01 28.96
CA ALA A 62 -5.43 30.40 28.42
C ALA A 62 -4.14 30.81 29.17
N PRO A 63 -3.26 29.85 29.52
CA PRO A 63 -2.01 30.12 30.21
C PRO A 63 -0.91 30.58 29.25
N THR A 64 -0.03 31.41 29.80
CA THR A 64 1.21 31.94 29.23
C THR A 64 2.11 30.80 28.69
N GLU A 65 2.79 31.03 27.57
CA GLU A 65 3.67 30.09 26.87
C GLU A 65 4.80 29.58 27.80
N VAL A 66 4.55 28.44 28.43
CA VAL A 66 5.59 27.66 29.11
C VAL A 66 6.30 26.85 28.03
N LEU A 67 7.60 27.08 27.86
CA LEU A 67 8.48 26.17 27.13
C LEU A 67 8.51 24.86 27.92
N LEU A 68 7.57 23.97 27.62
CA LEU A 68 7.50 22.65 28.22
C LEU A 68 8.64 21.84 27.64
N ASP A 69 9.71 21.68 28.42
CA ASP A 69 10.62 20.55 28.28
C ASP A 69 9.76 19.29 28.33
N HIS A 70 9.45 18.74 27.16
CA HIS A 70 8.83 17.43 27.09
C HIS A 70 9.77 16.47 27.80
N PRO A 71 9.31 15.73 28.82
CA PRO A 71 10.13 14.69 29.41
C PRO A 71 10.45 13.73 28.27
N SER A 72 11.68 13.83 27.77
CA SER A 72 12.24 12.89 26.84
C SER A 72 12.45 11.60 27.63
N SER A 73 11.35 10.89 27.91
CA SER A 73 11.45 9.49 28.26
C SER A 73 12.33 8.89 27.17
N PRO A 74 13.49 8.29 27.51
CA PRO A 74 14.39 7.75 26.52
C PRO A 74 13.56 6.85 25.61
N SER A 75 13.62 7.12 24.30
CA SER A 75 12.88 6.36 23.30
C SER A 75 13.19 4.89 23.52
N ASP A 76 12.18 4.09 23.87
CA ASP A 76 12.42 2.67 24.12
C ASP A 76 12.79 1.94 22.83
N TYR A 77 13.27 0.71 22.99
CA TYR A 77 13.67 -0.15 21.88
C TYR A 77 12.62 -0.22 20.75
N TYR A 78 11.33 -0.30 21.08
CA TYR A 78 10.27 -0.46 20.08
C TYR A 78 9.94 0.85 19.36
N SER A 79 9.99 1.98 20.08
CA SER A 79 9.89 3.30 19.45
C SER A 79 11.04 3.51 18.48
N GLN A 80 12.28 3.20 18.88
CA GLN A 80 13.44 3.25 17.98
C GLN A 80 13.24 2.33 16.77
N LEU A 81 12.84 1.08 16.99
CA LEU A 81 12.65 0.08 15.93
C LEU A 81 11.74 0.58 14.80
N VAL A 82 10.59 1.16 15.12
CA VAL A 82 9.61 1.60 14.12
C VAL A 82 9.92 2.98 13.53
N THR A 83 10.87 3.72 14.09
CA THR A 83 11.35 5.01 13.55
C THR A 83 12.71 4.91 12.87
N LEU A 84 13.37 3.75 12.86
CA LEU A 84 14.61 3.56 12.10
C LEU A 84 14.41 3.95 10.64
N THR A 85 15.37 4.70 10.12
CA THR A 85 15.38 5.18 8.74
C THR A 85 16.17 4.22 7.86
N SER A 86 15.79 4.13 6.58
CA SER A 86 16.62 3.45 5.58
C SER A 86 17.97 4.14 5.45
N ASN A 87 19.05 3.36 5.30
CA ASN A 87 20.37 3.87 4.94
C ASN A 87 20.54 4.04 3.42
N VAL A 88 19.57 3.55 2.64
CA VAL A 88 19.50 3.71 1.18
C VAL A 88 18.32 4.63 0.86
N TYR A 89 18.63 5.88 0.51
CA TYR A 89 17.66 6.93 0.19
C TYR A 89 18.28 7.99 -0.73
N GLY A 90 17.48 8.94 -1.21
CA GLY A 90 17.96 9.99 -2.10
C GLY A 90 18.27 9.46 -3.50
N GLU A 91 19.25 10.06 -4.18
CA GLU A 91 19.72 9.56 -5.48
C GLU A 91 20.46 8.23 -5.31
N VAL A 92 20.00 7.21 -6.02
CA VAL A 92 20.55 5.85 -6.00
C VAL A 92 20.84 5.37 -7.42
N LYS A 93 21.74 4.40 -7.56
CA LYS A 93 22.09 3.84 -8.87
C LYS A 93 20.99 2.88 -9.35
N LYS A 94 20.24 3.30 -10.37
CA LYS A 94 19.36 2.41 -11.14
C LYS A 94 20.19 1.41 -11.94
N SER A 95 20.07 0.12 -11.61
CA SER A 95 20.77 -0.98 -12.28
C SER A 95 20.09 -1.42 -13.57
N GLY A 96 18.76 -1.34 -13.64
CA GLY A 96 18.02 -1.81 -14.79
C GLY A 96 16.53 -1.51 -14.71
N PRO A 97 15.75 -1.94 -15.71
CA PRO A 97 14.30 -1.76 -15.70
C PRO A 97 13.61 -2.67 -14.69
N LEU A 98 12.50 -2.20 -14.11
CA LEU A 98 11.54 -3.09 -13.45
C LEU A 98 10.94 -4.02 -14.51
N LEU A 99 10.77 -5.29 -14.19
CA LEU A 99 10.17 -6.25 -15.12
C LEU A 99 8.71 -5.88 -15.46
N ALA A 100 8.34 -5.85 -16.75
CA ALA A 100 7.03 -5.40 -17.23
C ALA A 100 5.86 -6.17 -16.62
N GLU A 101 6.02 -7.49 -16.46
CA GLU A 101 5.10 -8.43 -15.85
C GLU A 101 4.73 -8.06 -14.41
N ARG A 102 5.54 -7.23 -13.73
CA ARG A 102 5.25 -6.79 -12.36
C ARG A 102 4.29 -5.62 -12.31
N TYR A 103 4.02 -4.90 -13.40
CA TYR A 103 3.20 -3.69 -13.36
C TYR A 103 2.21 -3.53 -14.53
N ASP A 104 2.43 -4.17 -15.66
CA ASP A 104 1.51 -4.19 -16.79
C ASP A 104 0.31 -5.11 -16.48
N GLU A 105 -0.90 -4.55 -16.56
CA GLU A 105 -2.15 -5.26 -16.30
C GLU A 105 -2.37 -6.46 -17.24
N ASN A 106 -1.92 -6.36 -18.48
CA ASN A 106 -2.10 -7.41 -19.48
C ASN A 106 -1.11 -8.57 -19.30
N LEU A 107 -0.02 -8.34 -18.55
CA LEU A 107 1.05 -9.31 -18.34
C LEU A 107 1.06 -9.91 -16.92
N PHE A 108 0.53 -9.18 -15.93
CA PHE A 108 0.56 -9.63 -14.54
C PHE A 108 -0.32 -10.87 -14.30
N ASN A 109 0.28 -11.97 -13.85
CA ASN A 109 -0.44 -13.22 -13.59
C ASN A 109 -0.80 -13.42 -12.12
N HIS A 110 -2.02 -13.00 -11.75
CA HIS A 110 -2.60 -13.21 -10.42
C HIS A 110 -2.70 -14.68 -9.99
N SER A 111 -2.73 -15.63 -10.93
CA SER A 111 -2.89 -17.05 -10.60
C SER A 111 -1.69 -17.60 -9.84
N VAL A 112 -0.49 -17.08 -10.08
CA VAL A 112 0.74 -17.58 -9.43
C VAL A 112 0.65 -17.44 -7.90
N PHE A 113 0.23 -16.27 -7.41
CA PHE A 113 0.02 -16.06 -5.96
C PHE A 113 -1.17 -16.85 -5.43
N ARG A 114 -2.27 -16.92 -6.19
CA ARG A 114 -3.46 -17.68 -5.77
C ARG A 114 -3.14 -19.16 -5.59
N ASP A 115 -2.44 -19.76 -6.55
CA ASP A 115 -2.10 -21.18 -6.54
C ASP A 115 -1.09 -21.47 -5.42
N TRP A 116 -0.11 -20.58 -5.22
CA TRP A 116 0.78 -20.64 -4.06
C TRP A 116 0.00 -20.60 -2.74
N LEU A 117 -0.96 -19.68 -2.61
CA LEU A 117 -1.78 -19.52 -1.41
C LEU A 117 -2.65 -20.77 -1.15
N LEU A 118 -3.29 -21.32 -2.18
CA LEU A 118 -4.10 -22.54 -2.07
C LEU A 118 -3.26 -23.73 -1.62
N ARG A 119 -2.11 -23.93 -2.26
CA ARG A 119 -1.17 -25.01 -1.89
C ARG A 119 -0.69 -24.87 -0.47
N LYS A 120 -0.29 -23.66 -0.05
CA LYS A 120 0.19 -23.41 1.31
C LYS A 120 -0.89 -23.53 2.38
N VAL A 121 -2.05 -22.94 2.16
CA VAL A 121 -3.07 -22.76 3.22
C VAL A 121 -4.10 -23.88 3.21
N VAL A 122 -4.58 -24.26 2.02
CA VAL A 122 -5.66 -25.25 1.88
C VAL A 122 -5.09 -26.67 1.84
N TYR A 123 -4.12 -26.90 0.95
CA TYR A 123 -3.51 -28.23 0.80
C TYR A 123 -2.40 -28.51 1.82
N ARG A 124 -1.95 -27.48 2.56
CA ARG A 124 -0.88 -27.57 3.58
C ARG A 124 0.39 -28.20 3.02
N GLU A 125 0.66 -27.95 1.75
CA GLU A 125 1.89 -28.38 1.10
C GLU A 125 3.06 -27.53 1.58
N ASP A 126 4.24 -28.16 1.63
CA ASP A 126 5.49 -27.45 1.78
C ASP A 126 5.84 -26.74 0.46
N VAL A 127 5.35 -25.52 0.31
CA VAL A 127 5.67 -24.67 -0.84
C VAL A 127 6.87 -23.77 -0.51
N PRO A 128 7.90 -23.72 -1.38
CA PRO A 128 9.06 -22.88 -1.15
C PRO A 128 8.67 -21.40 -1.08
N GLY A 129 9.39 -20.66 -0.24
CA GLY A 129 9.36 -19.20 -0.22
C GLY A 129 10.38 -18.59 -1.19
N PRO A 130 10.34 -17.25 -1.39
CA PRO A 130 9.34 -16.30 -0.89
C PRO A 130 7.98 -16.42 -1.62
N ALA A 131 6.94 -15.80 -1.07
CA ALA A 131 5.64 -15.77 -1.73
C ALA A 131 5.71 -14.97 -3.04
N PRO A 132 5.00 -15.38 -4.11
CA PRO A 132 4.81 -14.54 -5.29
C PRO A 132 4.09 -13.24 -4.96
N MET A 133 4.20 -12.23 -5.84
CA MET A 133 3.44 -10.99 -5.70
C MET A 133 1.93 -11.26 -5.77
N SER A 134 1.18 -10.75 -4.80
CA SER A 134 -0.29 -10.84 -4.80
C SER A 134 -0.94 -9.83 -5.74
N TYR A 135 -0.24 -8.74 -6.05
CA TYR A 135 -0.76 -7.64 -6.84
C TYR A 135 0.33 -6.91 -7.61
N ARG A 136 -0.03 -6.37 -8.77
CA ARG A 136 0.90 -5.59 -9.60
C ARG A 136 1.38 -4.30 -8.91
N CYS A 137 2.61 -3.91 -9.21
CA CYS A 137 3.17 -2.63 -8.81
C CYS A 137 2.35 -1.48 -9.41
N GLY A 138 2.06 -0.46 -8.60
CA GLY A 138 1.36 0.73 -9.08
C GLY A 138 2.34 1.69 -9.77
N VAL A 139 2.52 1.57 -11.08
CA VAL A 139 3.41 2.47 -11.85
C VAL A 139 2.61 3.66 -12.38
N PHE A 140 3.13 4.86 -12.11
CA PHE A 140 2.59 6.12 -12.62
C PHE A 140 3.65 6.81 -13.47
N VAL A 141 3.25 7.39 -14.59
CA VAL A 141 4.15 7.98 -15.58
C VAL A 141 3.74 9.42 -15.87
N ASN A 142 4.75 10.28 -16.04
CA ASN A 142 4.62 11.58 -16.66
C ASN A 142 5.60 11.66 -17.83
N HIS A 143 5.06 11.65 -19.05
CA HIS A 143 5.86 11.63 -20.28
C HIS A 143 6.46 13.00 -20.64
N TYR A 144 5.94 14.12 -20.11
CA TYR A 144 6.49 15.46 -20.36
C TYR A 144 7.81 15.66 -19.61
N TYR A 145 7.79 15.38 -18.30
CA TYR A 145 8.97 15.50 -17.44
C TYR A 145 9.83 14.22 -17.43
N LYS A 146 9.39 13.18 -18.15
CA LYS A 146 10.03 11.86 -18.19
C LYS A 146 10.26 11.28 -16.78
N ILE A 147 9.19 11.22 -16.00
CA ILE A 147 9.20 10.71 -14.62
C ILE A 147 8.39 9.42 -14.56
N ILE A 148 8.91 8.43 -13.85
CA ILE A 148 8.15 7.25 -13.41
C ILE A 148 8.08 7.30 -11.88
N PHE A 149 6.90 7.12 -11.30
CA PHE A 149 6.73 6.92 -9.86
C PHE A 149 6.18 5.53 -9.59
N ILE A 150 6.94 4.73 -8.84
CA ILE A 150 6.52 3.41 -8.39
C ILE A 150 5.85 3.55 -7.02
N ARG A 151 4.57 3.18 -6.97
CA ARG A 151 3.75 3.30 -5.77
C ARG A 151 3.91 2.09 -4.87
N ASN A 152 4.71 2.24 -3.81
CA ASN A 152 4.74 1.27 -2.72
C ASN A 152 3.60 1.49 -1.72
N ARG A 153 2.98 0.40 -1.29
CA ARG A 153 1.85 0.45 -0.34
C ARG A 153 2.37 0.76 1.05
N LYS A 154 1.62 1.61 1.75
CA LYS A 154 1.89 2.02 3.15
C LYS A 154 3.19 2.79 3.38
N ALA A 155 3.81 3.30 2.30
CA ALA A 155 5.01 4.13 2.31
C ALA A 155 4.75 5.58 1.85
N ALA A 156 3.69 6.24 2.34
CA ALA A 156 3.27 7.60 1.92
C ALA A 156 3.03 7.84 0.42
N SER A 157 2.98 6.80 -0.41
CA SER A 157 2.85 6.96 -1.85
C SER A 157 1.58 7.69 -2.32
N THR A 158 0.48 7.61 -1.54
CA THR A 158 -0.70 8.45 -1.78
C THR A 158 -0.42 9.94 -1.56
N THR A 159 0.35 10.29 -0.54
CA THR A 159 0.75 11.68 -0.25
C THR A 159 1.63 12.24 -1.35
N VAL A 160 2.58 11.44 -1.85
CA VAL A 160 3.43 11.81 -3.00
C VAL A 160 2.57 12.07 -4.24
N LEU A 161 1.68 11.14 -4.59
CA LEU A 161 0.75 11.31 -5.72
C LEU A 161 -0.19 12.51 -5.56
N ASP A 162 -0.69 12.77 -4.36
CA ASP A 162 -1.53 13.94 -4.08
C ASP A 162 -0.75 15.25 -4.26
N THR A 163 0.56 15.25 -4.01
CA THR A 163 1.43 16.41 -4.26
C THR A 163 1.56 16.69 -5.75
N PHE A 164 1.85 15.65 -6.55
CA PHE A 164 1.84 15.77 -8.01
C PHE A 164 0.46 16.15 -8.56
N LYS A 165 -0.63 15.63 -7.97
CA LYS A 165 -2.00 16.00 -8.34
C LYS A 165 -2.30 17.48 -8.05
N ALA A 166 -1.79 18.01 -6.95
CA ALA A 166 -1.93 19.44 -6.65
C ALA A 166 -1.16 20.30 -7.67
N ALA A 167 0.08 19.91 -8.01
CA ALA A 167 0.88 20.58 -9.05
C ALA A 167 0.19 20.50 -10.43
N CYS A 168 -0.38 19.35 -10.78
CA CYS A 168 -1.15 19.09 -11.99
C CYS A 168 -2.32 20.07 -12.17
N LYS A 169 -3.03 20.45 -11.09
CA LYS A 169 -4.12 21.45 -11.16
C LYS A 169 -3.65 22.84 -11.60
N SER A 170 -2.41 23.21 -11.25
CA SER A 170 -1.79 24.46 -11.68
C SER A 170 -1.03 24.33 -13.00
N GLN A 171 -0.62 23.13 -13.36
CA GLN A 171 0.24 22.83 -14.52
C GLN A 171 -0.19 21.49 -15.11
N ASN A 172 -1.05 21.48 -16.14
CA ASN A 172 -1.60 20.24 -16.72
C ASN A 172 -0.53 19.25 -17.22
N THR A 173 0.69 19.71 -17.49
CA THR A 173 1.83 18.86 -17.88
C THR A 173 2.44 18.08 -16.72
N MET A 174 2.14 18.43 -15.46
CA MET A 174 2.66 17.76 -14.25
C MET A 174 1.85 16.55 -13.80
N CYS A 175 0.78 16.20 -14.52
CA CYS A 175 -0.10 15.11 -14.12
C CYS A 175 0.57 13.74 -14.25
N MET A 176 0.77 13.08 -13.11
CA MET A 176 1.12 11.65 -13.07
C MET A 176 -0.10 10.82 -13.42
N ARG A 177 0.00 9.96 -14.43
CA ARG A 177 -1.07 9.04 -14.85
C ARG A 177 -0.67 7.59 -14.58
N PRO A 178 -1.61 6.68 -14.27
CA PRO A 178 -1.29 5.25 -14.27
C PRO A 178 -0.66 4.84 -15.60
N PHE A 179 0.31 3.93 -15.58
CA PHE A 179 0.88 3.36 -16.80
C PHE A 179 -0.22 2.78 -17.71
N SER A 180 -0.09 3.03 -19.02
CA SER A 180 -0.92 2.43 -20.07
C SER A 180 0.00 1.92 -21.19
N PRO A 181 -0.09 0.63 -21.56
CA PRO A 181 0.67 0.10 -22.69
C PRO A 181 0.25 0.74 -24.02
N GLU A 182 -1.00 1.18 -24.14
CA GLU A 182 -1.53 1.91 -25.30
C GLU A 182 -0.85 3.28 -25.45
N GLU A 183 -0.80 4.09 -24.38
CA GLU A 183 -0.12 5.40 -24.42
C GLU A 183 1.38 5.24 -24.72
N MET A 184 2.02 4.21 -24.17
CA MET A 184 3.43 3.90 -24.46
C MET A 184 3.63 3.58 -25.96
N LYS A 185 2.74 2.75 -26.53
CA LYS A 185 2.77 2.37 -27.96
C LYS A 185 2.50 3.57 -28.87
N GLU A 186 1.52 4.42 -28.56
CA GLU A 186 1.19 5.63 -29.33
C GLU A 186 2.37 6.60 -29.40
N ARG A 187 3.18 6.65 -28.34
CA ARG A 187 4.41 7.46 -28.28
C ARG A 187 5.62 6.80 -28.93
N GLY A 188 5.48 5.58 -29.47
CA GLY A 188 6.59 4.81 -30.04
C GLY A 188 7.66 4.42 -29.02
N LEU A 189 7.32 4.39 -27.73
CA LEU A 189 8.25 4.03 -26.67
C LEU A 189 8.27 2.51 -26.48
N LYS A 190 9.47 1.98 -26.23
CA LYS A 190 9.64 0.61 -25.72
C LYS A 190 9.83 0.66 -24.21
N HIS A 191 9.38 -0.39 -23.52
CA HIS A 191 9.52 -0.58 -22.08
C HIS A 191 10.90 -0.16 -21.54
N ASP A 192 11.91 -0.82 -22.08
CA ASP A 192 13.30 -0.70 -21.70
C ASP A 192 13.87 0.71 -21.96
N ASP A 193 13.51 1.31 -23.08
CA ASP A 193 13.97 2.64 -23.47
C ASP A 193 13.33 3.72 -22.61
N MET A 194 12.04 3.58 -22.29
CA MET A 194 11.33 4.45 -21.35
C MET A 194 12.00 4.37 -19.98
N TRP A 195 12.20 3.17 -19.45
CA TRP A 195 12.75 3.00 -18.10
C TRP A 195 14.17 3.54 -17.96
N ARG A 196 15.01 3.36 -18.99
CA ARG A 196 16.37 3.92 -19.03
C ARG A 196 16.39 5.44 -19.14
N SER A 197 15.51 6.00 -19.98
CA SER A 197 15.52 7.44 -20.26
C SER A 197 14.74 8.28 -19.25
N TYR A 198 13.86 7.67 -18.44
CA TYR A 198 13.03 8.38 -17.46
C TYR A 198 13.70 8.35 -16.09
N TYR A 199 13.43 9.37 -15.28
CA TYR A 199 13.85 9.41 -13.88
C TYR A 199 12.81 8.67 -13.02
N VAL A 200 13.24 7.58 -12.38
CA VAL A 200 12.36 6.64 -11.69
C VAL A 200 12.44 6.86 -10.19
N VAL A 201 11.31 7.15 -9.59
CA VAL A 201 11.17 7.52 -8.19
C VAL A 201 10.33 6.47 -7.49
N SER A 202 10.68 6.12 -6.26
CA SER A 202 9.80 5.37 -5.38
C SER A 202 9.81 5.94 -3.97
N SER A 203 8.92 5.43 -3.13
CA SER A 203 8.84 5.77 -1.72
C SER A 203 8.97 4.49 -0.88
N ILE A 204 9.73 4.57 0.19
CA ILE A 204 10.01 3.45 1.10
C ILE A 204 9.60 3.83 2.52
N ARG A 205 9.49 2.81 3.37
CA ARG A 205 9.17 2.96 4.78
C ARG A 205 9.84 1.84 5.55
N ASN A 206 10.24 2.14 6.79
CA ASN A 206 10.62 1.16 7.78
C ASN A 206 9.71 -0.09 7.73
N PRO A 207 10.27 -1.31 7.52
CA PRO A 207 9.48 -2.53 7.38
C PRO A 207 8.55 -2.85 8.57
N TRP A 208 8.98 -2.60 9.80
CA TRP A 208 8.15 -2.82 10.99
C TRP A 208 7.00 -1.82 11.06
N ALA A 209 7.28 -0.53 10.86
CA ALA A 209 6.23 0.49 10.80
C ALA A 209 5.25 0.26 9.64
N ARG A 210 5.75 -0.26 8.52
CA ARG A 210 4.95 -0.62 7.34
C ARG A 210 4.02 -1.79 7.64
N ALA A 211 4.51 -2.84 8.31
CA ALA A 211 3.73 -4.00 8.72
C ALA A 211 2.59 -3.59 9.67
N ALA A 212 2.90 -2.84 10.73
CA ALA A 212 1.91 -2.34 11.68
C ALA A 212 0.86 -1.44 11.00
N SER A 213 1.30 -0.54 10.11
CA SER A 213 0.40 0.28 9.30
C SER A 213 -0.51 -0.57 8.40
N GLY A 214 0.04 -1.63 7.80
CA GLY A 214 -0.69 -2.61 6.99
C GLY A 214 -1.81 -3.28 7.77
N TYR A 215 -1.46 -3.87 8.93
CA TYR A 215 -2.40 -4.48 9.87
C TYR A 215 -3.50 -3.51 10.31
N ASP A 216 -3.13 -2.32 10.79
CA ASP A 216 -4.10 -1.35 11.28
C ASP A 216 -5.07 -0.93 10.16
N TYR A 217 -4.59 -0.79 8.92
CA TYR A 217 -5.44 -0.37 7.81
C TYR A 217 -6.41 -1.44 7.32
N THR A 218 -5.98 -2.70 7.26
CA THR A 218 -6.88 -3.80 6.89
C THR A 218 -7.95 -3.95 7.97
N ARG A 219 -7.55 -3.93 9.25
CA ARG A 219 -8.46 -3.99 10.38
C ARG A 219 -9.45 -2.82 10.43
N ASP A 220 -8.98 -1.58 10.32
CA ASP A 220 -9.81 -0.36 10.37
C ASP A 220 -10.85 -0.29 9.22
N ARG A 221 -10.75 -1.17 8.22
CA ARG A 221 -11.68 -1.25 7.09
C ARG A 221 -12.68 -2.39 7.12
N TRP A 222 -12.50 -3.33 8.03
CA TRP A 222 -13.46 -4.40 8.18
C TRP A 222 -14.69 -3.83 8.89
N PRO A 223 -15.90 -3.86 8.26
CA PRO A 223 -17.09 -3.27 8.85
C PRO A 223 -17.61 -4.06 10.06
N VAL A 224 -17.02 -5.22 10.35
CA VAL A 224 -17.41 -6.10 11.46
C VAL A 224 -16.24 -6.22 12.41
N ASP A 225 -16.39 -5.60 13.58
CA ASP A 225 -15.51 -5.61 14.74
C ASP A 225 -15.85 -6.74 15.74
N ALA A 226 -16.83 -7.59 15.40
CA ALA A 226 -17.20 -8.79 16.15
C ALA A 226 -16.84 -10.10 15.43
N GLY A 227 -16.78 -11.20 16.20
CA GLY A 227 -16.56 -12.54 15.67
C GLY A 227 -15.20 -12.72 15.00
N MET A 228 -15.12 -13.59 13.98
CA MET A 228 -13.88 -13.98 13.31
C MET A 228 -13.12 -12.81 12.66
N CYS A 229 -13.80 -11.71 12.33
CA CYS A 229 -13.19 -10.52 11.74
C CYS A 229 -12.72 -9.52 12.80
N GLY A 230 -13.34 -9.49 13.98
CA GLY A 230 -13.09 -8.45 14.99
C GLY A 230 -11.77 -8.55 15.74
N SER A 231 -11.16 -9.73 15.80
CA SER A 231 -10.18 -10.04 16.86
C SER A 231 -8.94 -10.76 16.35
N VAL A 232 -8.34 -10.33 15.23
CA VAL A 232 -7.03 -10.87 14.83
C VAL A 232 -5.95 -10.20 15.67
N PRO A 233 -5.31 -10.89 16.65
CA PRO A 233 -4.28 -10.27 17.48
C PRO A 233 -3.04 -9.97 16.63
N PHE A 234 -2.35 -8.87 16.96
CA PHE A 234 -1.15 -8.48 16.20
C PHE A 234 -0.09 -9.59 16.18
N ARG A 235 0.07 -10.36 17.26
CA ARG A 235 0.97 -11.53 17.30
C ARG A 235 0.73 -12.54 16.19
N GLN A 236 -0.54 -12.87 15.92
CA GLN A 236 -0.89 -13.82 14.86
C GLN A 236 -0.60 -13.23 13.48
N PHE A 237 -0.84 -11.93 13.31
CA PHE A 237 -0.42 -11.21 12.11
C PHE A 237 1.11 -11.22 11.94
N CYS A 238 1.90 -11.04 12.99
CA CYS A 238 3.37 -11.07 12.84
C CYS A 238 3.87 -12.43 12.36
N ALA A 239 3.31 -13.53 12.90
CA ALA A 239 3.67 -14.89 12.50
C ALA A 239 3.26 -15.20 11.04
N ASP A 240 2.19 -14.57 10.56
CA ASP A 240 1.69 -14.74 9.19
C ASP A 240 1.09 -13.42 8.68
N PRO A 241 1.90 -12.53 8.07
CA PRO A 241 1.40 -11.22 7.63
C PRO A 241 0.27 -11.31 6.61
N TYR A 242 0.18 -12.41 5.85
CA TYR A 242 -0.94 -12.65 4.94
C TYR A 242 -2.24 -13.10 5.61
N LEU A 243 -2.24 -13.31 6.93
CA LEU A 243 -3.43 -13.72 7.70
C LEU A 243 -4.62 -12.79 7.44
N MET A 244 -4.41 -11.47 7.41
CA MET A 244 -5.51 -10.52 7.16
C MET A 244 -6.16 -10.77 5.79
N GLY A 245 -5.36 -10.99 4.74
CA GLY A 245 -5.87 -11.35 3.42
C GLY A 245 -6.62 -12.68 3.40
N LYS A 246 -6.10 -13.70 4.11
CA LYS A 246 -6.77 -15.00 4.24
C LYS A 246 -8.14 -14.85 4.92
N MET A 247 -8.19 -14.15 6.05
CA MET A 247 -9.41 -13.90 6.82
C MET A 247 -10.45 -13.13 6.00
N SER A 248 -10.02 -12.08 5.31
CA SER A 248 -10.90 -11.27 4.45
C SER A 248 -11.54 -12.09 3.34
N ASN A 249 -10.80 -13.01 2.73
CA ASN A 249 -11.33 -13.88 1.67
C ASN A 249 -12.22 -15.02 2.19
N MET A 250 -11.84 -15.66 3.30
CA MET A 250 -12.59 -16.77 3.87
C MET A 250 -13.90 -16.32 4.54
N PHE A 251 -13.84 -15.23 5.32
CA PHE A 251 -14.95 -14.78 6.17
C PHE A 251 -15.63 -13.51 5.65
N ARG A 252 -15.20 -12.97 4.50
CA ARG A 252 -15.72 -11.73 3.92
C ARG A 252 -15.62 -10.54 4.88
N CYS A 253 -14.49 -10.46 5.59
CA CYS A 253 -14.26 -9.39 6.56
C CYS A 253 -14.15 -8.01 5.93
N GLY A 254 -13.83 -7.88 4.63
CA GLY A 254 -13.81 -6.59 3.93
C GLY A 254 -15.21 -6.05 3.59
N ALA A 255 -15.34 -4.74 3.48
CA ALA A 255 -16.58 -4.13 3.00
C ALA A 255 -16.88 -4.58 1.55
N GLN A 256 -17.98 -5.32 1.38
CA GLN A 256 -18.38 -5.93 0.10
C GLN A 256 -18.58 -4.92 -1.04
N GLY A 257 -18.69 -3.62 -0.74
CA GLY A 257 -18.86 -2.54 -1.71
C GLY A 257 -17.62 -1.68 -1.97
N SER A 258 -16.54 -1.79 -1.17
CA SER A 258 -15.38 -0.90 -1.33
C SER A 258 -14.46 -1.27 -2.50
N PHE A 259 -14.64 -2.46 -3.09
CA PHE A 259 -13.78 -2.95 -4.17
C PHE A 259 -14.60 -3.44 -5.36
N ARG A 260 -14.53 -2.69 -6.45
CA ARG A 260 -15.08 -3.08 -7.75
C ARG A 260 -13.98 -3.75 -8.56
N GLY A 261 -14.25 -4.95 -9.09
CA GLY A 261 -13.36 -5.63 -10.03
C GLY A 261 -12.93 -7.03 -9.59
N ASN A 262 -12.30 -7.74 -10.54
CA ASN A 262 -11.88 -9.13 -10.40
C ASN A 262 -10.75 -9.33 -9.38
N ASP A 263 -10.04 -8.27 -8.99
CA ASP A 263 -8.87 -8.36 -8.10
C ASP A 263 -9.18 -8.00 -6.63
N SER A 264 -10.46 -7.85 -6.29
CA SER A 264 -10.88 -7.53 -4.91
C SER A 264 -10.38 -8.55 -3.89
N TRP A 265 -10.18 -9.80 -4.29
CA TRP A 265 -9.64 -10.88 -3.46
C TRP A 265 -8.19 -10.61 -3.01
N ALA A 266 -7.38 -9.96 -3.84
CA ALA A 266 -5.97 -9.69 -3.56
C ALA A 266 -5.76 -8.46 -2.64
N TYR A 267 -6.85 -7.72 -2.35
CA TYR A 267 -6.76 -6.36 -1.81
C TYR A 267 -5.99 -6.26 -0.50
N ASP A 268 -6.35 -7.08 0.48
CA ASP A 268 -5.76 -7.04 1.81
C ASP A 268 -4.34 -7.63 1.84
N PHE A 269 -4.01 -8.52 0.89
CA PHE A 269 -2.66 -9.11 0.79
C PHE A 269 -1.62 -8.07 0.39
N TYR A 270 -1.92 -7.22 -0.59
CA TYR A 270 -0.89 -6.32 -1.11
C TYR A 270 -0.55 -5.14 -0.18
N HIS A 271 -1.38 -4.84 0.83
CA HIS A 271 -1.06 -3.78 1.80
C HIS A 271 0.06 -4.16 2.75
N VAL A 272 0.37 -5.45 2.84
CA VAL A 272 1.41 -6.01 3.70
C VAL A 272 2.51 -6.71 2.90
N GLU A 273 2.41 -6.75 1.56
CA GLU A 273 3.39 -7.40 0.69
C GLU A 273 4.77 -6.71 0.71
N PRO A 274 5.90 -7.43 0.70
CA PRO A 274 7.24 -6.84 0.59
C PRO A 274 7.39 -5.87 -0.60
N ALA A 275 8.09 -4.74 -0.42
CA ALA A 275 8.18 -3.70 -1.45
C ALA A 275 9.33 -3.94 -2.44
N TYR A 276 10.31 -4.77 -2.07
CA TYR A 276 11.46 -5.09 -2.92
C TYR A 276 11.04 -5.60 -4.32
N HIS A 277 9.91 -6.30 -4.44
CA HIS A 277 9.37 -6.74 -5.73
C HIS A 277 9.15 -5.57 -6.72
N CYS A 278 8.77 -4.41 -6.21
CA CYS A 278 8.52 -3.22 -7.03
C CYS A 278 9.74 -2.30 -7.16
N MET A 279 10.84 -2.58 -6.48
CA MET A 279 12.02 -1.70 -6.45
C MET A 279 13.26 -2.34 -7.06
N THR A 280 13.20 -3.63 -7.37
CA THR A 280 14.30 -4.37 -7.97
C THR A 280 14.17 -4.44 -9.49
N ASP A 281 15.29 -4.55 -10.18
CA ASP A 281 15.33 -4.77 -11.62
C ASP A 281 14.90 -6.21 -12.00
N ALA A 282 14.93 -6.52 -13.30
CA ALA A 282 14.59 -7.84 -13.82
C ALA A 282 15.44 -8.99 -13.24
N SER A 283 16.68 -8.73 -12.80
CA SER A 283 17.52 -9.73 -12.14
C SER A 283 17.11 -9.98 -10.68
N GLY A 284 16.34 -9.07 -10.09
CA GLY A 284 15.96 -9.11 -8.68
C GLY A 284 17.06 -8.64 -7.72
N THR A 285 18.24 -8.28 -8.21
CA THR A 285 19.40 -7.92 -7.37
C THR A 285 19.68 -6.42 -7.33
N GLY A 286 19.56 -5.73 -8.46
CA GLY A 286 19.78 -4.29 -8.56
C GLY A 286 18.52 -3.47 -8.35
N LEU A 287 18.66 -2.17 -8.11
CA LEU A 287 17.53 -1.24 -7.99
C LEU A 287 16.98 -0.87 -9.38
N SER A 288 15.66 -0.76 -9.51
CA SER A 288 14.99 -0.25 -10.72
C SER A 288 14.61 1.23 -10.63
N VAL A 289 15.12 1.94 -9.62
CA VAL A 289 14.81 3.34 -9.30
C VAL A 289 16.08 4.20 -9.31
N ASP A 290 15.92 5.47 -9.62
CA ASP A 290 16.95 6.52 -9.52
C ASP A 290 16.86 7.32 -8.21
N TYR A 291 15.67 7.36 -7.58
CA TYR A 291 15.46 8.11 -6.33
C TYR A 291 14.54 7.37 -5.35
N LEU A 292 14.91 7.37 -4.07
CA LEU A 292 14.13 6.78 -2.98
C LEU A 292 13.76 7.82 -1.91
N ILE A 293 12.46 8.02 -1.74
CA ILE A 293 11.87 8.90 -0.73
C ILE A 293 11.63 8.09 0.56
N ARG A 294 12.19 8.50 1.69
CA ARG A 294 11.88 7.94 3.01
C ARG A 294 10.56 8.47 3.51
N TYR A 295 9.69 7.59 4.00
CA TYR A 295 8.45 7.95 4.68
C TYR A 295 8.74 8.85 5.89
N GLU A 296 9.81 8.52 6.62
CA GLU A 296 10.26 9.17 7.84
C GLU A 296 10.77 10.59 7.59
N HIS A 297 11.30 10.87 6.39
CA HIS A 297 11.83 12.18 5.97
C HIS A 297 11.11 12.72 4.72
N LEU A 298 9.80 12.46 4.60
CA LEU A 298 9.04 12.72 3.38
C LEU A 298 9.15 14.16 2.88
N HIS A 299 9.25 15.14 3.78
CA HIS A 299 9.34 16.55 3.40
C HIS A 299 10.66 16.90 2.74
N GLU A 300 11.76 16.58 3.42
CA GLU A 300 13.12 16.79 2.95
C GLU A 300 13.36 16.06 1.62
N ASP A 301 13.07 14.76 1.58
CA ASP A 301 13.33 13.93 0.40
C ASP A 301 12.47 14.36 -0.80
N LEU A 302 11.23 14.82 -0.59
CA LEU A 302 10.40 15.31 -1.69
C LEU A 302 10.85 16.69 -2.19
N ALA A 303 11.30 17.58 -1.29
CA ALA A 303 11.86 18.87 -1.68
C ALA A 303 13.12 18.67 -2.54
N ASN A 304 14.04 17.81 -2.07
CA ASN A 304 15.24 17.43 -2.80
C ASN A 304 14.91 16.82 -4.17
N LEU A 305 13.89 15.95 -4.25
CA LEU A 305 13.43 15.41 -5.52
C LEU A 305 12.95 16.51 -6.48
N VAL A 306 12.15 17.47 -6.00
CA VAL A 306 11.65 18.57 -6.85
C VAL A 306 12.80 19.37 -7.42
N ASP A 307 13.84 19.67 -6.63
CA ASP A 307 15.03 20.38 -7.11
C ASP A 307 15.77 19.59 -8.20
N ILE A 308 15.94 18.28 -8.01
CA ILE A 308 16.54 17.40 -9.02
C ILE A 308 15.72 17.40 -10.31
N LEU A 309 14.40 17.24 -10.19
CA LEU A 309 13.51 17.23 -11.34
C LEU A 309 13.54 18.57 -12.08
N ASN A 310 13.59 19.69 -11.37
CA ASN A 310 13.77 21.00 -11.97
C ASN A 310 15.10 21.12 -12.71
N ARG A 311 16.22 20.63 -12.15
CA ARG A 311 17.50 20.65 -12.88
C ARG A 311 17.49 19.79 -14.16
N ARG A 312 16.70 18.72 -14.18
CA ARG A 312 16.64 17.75 -15.30
C ARG A 312 15.60 18.06 -16.37
N ARG A 313 14.59 18.89 -16.05
CA ARG A 313 13.47 19.17 -16.96
C ARG A 313 13.94 19.83 -18.25
N ASP A 314 13.17 19.66 -19.31
CA ASP A 314 13.29 20.50 -20.50
C ASP A 314 13.04 21.96 -20.12
N PRO A 315 13.94 22.92 -20.46
CA PRO A 315 13.77 24.33 -20.11
C PRO A 315 12.47 24.97 -20.64
N SER A 316 11.84 24.39 -21.67
CA SER A 316 10.54 24.83 -22.19
C SER A 316 9.36 24.44 -21.29
N LEU A 317 9.55 23.51 -20.36
CA LEU A 317 8.54 23.12 -19.38
C LEU A 317 8.55 24.07 -18.18
N PRO A 318 7.38 24.38 -17.60
CA PRO A 318 7.31 25.21 -16.41
C PRO A 318 8.08 24.58 -15.26
N GLU A 319 8.59 25.42 -14.36
CA GLU A 319 9.22 24.93 -13.15
C GLU A 319 8.20 24.22 -12.25
N ILE A 320 8.60 23.08 -11.71
CA ILE A 320 7.83 22.34 -10.71
C ILE A 320 7.92 23.13 -9.41
N ARG A 321 6.83 23.78 -9.01
CA ARG A 321 6.80 24.53 -7.76
C ARG A 321 6.83 23.58 -6.58
N GLY A 322 7.78 23.77 -5.67
CA GLY A 322 7.81 23.11 -4.37
C GLY A 322 6.53 23.43 -3.58
N GLY A 323 5.60 22.49 -3.55
CA GLY A 323 4.38 22.62 -2.76
C GLY A 323 4.61 22.18 -1.33
N ARG A 324 3.97 22.84 -0.35
CA ARG A 324 3.87 22.28 1.00
C ARG A 324 3.15 20.94 0.94
N ILE A 325 3.79 19.88 1.43
CA ILE A 325 3.19 18.55 1.53
C ILE A 325 1.97 18.64 2.45
N ARG A 326 0.79 18.35 1.92
CA ARG A 326 -0.43 18.26 2.71
C ARG A 326 -0.61 16.84 3.22
N TRP A 327 -0.22 16.59 4.45
CA TRP A 327 -0.59 15.38 5.18
C TRP A 327 -2.11 15.38 5.41
N ARG A 328 -2.86 14.62 4.60
CA ARG A 328 -4.33 14.55 4.74
C ARG A 328 -4.80 13.72 5.93
N LYS A 329 -4.00 12.74 6.36
CA LYS A 329 -4.28 11.89 7.53
C LYS A 329 -3.18 12.08 8.55
N GLN A 330 -3.23 13.22 9.23
CA GLN A 330 -2.47 13.42 10.45
C GLN A 330 -3.15 12.56 11.52
N GLY A 331 -2.45 11.56 12.07
CA GLY A 331 -2.97 10.78 13.19
C GLY A 331 -3.37 11.70 14.34
N VAL A 332 -4.24 11.23 15.25
CA VAL A 332 -4.76 12.04 16.37
C VAL A 332 -3.62 12.74 17.13
N TYR A 333 -2.51 12.06 17.33
CA TYR A 333 -1.31 12.61 17.97
C TYR A 333 -0.65 13.74 17.20
N VAL A 334 -0.58 13.70 15.87
CA VAL A 334 -0.06 14.84 15.08
C VAL A 334 -0.98 16.04 15.20
N GLN A 335 -2.29 15.81 15.32
CA GLN A 335 -3.27 16.88 15.53
C GLN A 335 -3.14 17.48 16.93
N GLU A 336 -2.93 16.66 17.94
CA GLU A 336 -2.71 17.08 19.33
C GLU A 336 -1.36 17.79 19.51
N ALA A 337 -0.30 17.24 18.93
CA ALA A 337 1.02 17.85 18.94
C ALA A 337 0.94 19.24 18.24
N ARG A 338 0.19 19.34 17.13
CA ARG A 338 -0.08 20.61 16.44
C ARG A 338 -0.85 21.62 17.30
N SER A 339 -1.82 21.18 18.10
CA SER A 339 -2.56 22.10 18.99
C SER A 339 -1.68 22.62 20.12
N ARG A 340 -0.70 21.83 20.56
CA ARG A 340 0.25 22.21 21.61
C ARG A 340 1.35 23.18 21.13
N THR A 341 1.85 23.04 19.91
CA THR A 341 3.02 23.83 19.44
C THR A 341 2.69 25.12 18.68
N GLN A 342 1.50 25.71 18.87
CA GLN A 342 1.07 26.97 18.22
C GLN A 342 1.45 27.11 16.73
N GLY A 343 1.33 26.02 15.94
CA GLY A 343 1.58 26.03 14.49
C GLY A 343 3.04 25.90 14.01
N GLY A 344 4.03 25.77 14.90
CA GLY A 344 5.45 25.61 14.52
C GLY A 344 5.87 24.21 14.08
N MET A 345 5.16 23.16 14.51
CA MET A 345 5.53 21.76 14.26
C MET A 345 4.97 21.22 12.95
N TRP A 346 5.40 21.82 11.85
CA TRP A 346 5.39 21.16 10.54
C TRP A 346 6.65 20.31 10.31
N ARG A 347 7.49 20.14 11.36
CA ARG A 347 8.77 19.45 11.30
C ARG A 347 8.63 18.02 10.78
N GLU A 348 9.70 17.57 10.12
CA GLU A 348 9.80 16.34 9.34
C GLU A 348 9.37 15.07 10.10
N ASP A 349 9.26 15.13 11.43
CA ASP A 349 9.00 14.02 12.34
C ASP A 349 7.54 13.57 12.46
N ALA A 350 6.55 14.24 11.84
CA ALA A 350 5.14 13.84 12.00
C ALA A 350 4.87 12.36 11.61
N ALA A 351 5.63 11.84 10.64
CA ALA A 351 5.62 10.45 10.22
C ALA A 351 6.28 9.51 11.25
N ALA A 352 7.36 9.96 11.87
CA ALA A 352 8.05 9.28 12.96
C ALA A 352 7.17 9.22 14.20
N LEU A 353 6.50 10.32 14.57
CA LEU A 353 5.58 10.40 15.72
C LEU A 353 4.40 9.42 15.61
N VAL A 354 3.76 9.32 14.43
CA VAL A 354 2.70 8.32 14.23
C VAL A 354 3.22 6.90 14.41
N SER A 355 4.45 6.63 13.97
CA SER A 355 5.05 5.30 14.09
C SER A 355 5.47 5.00 15.54
N ALA A 356 6.14 5.94 16.20
CA ALA A 356 6.70 5.79 17.54
C ALA A 356 5.66 5.50 18.63
N ASP A 357 4.44 6.02 18.49
CA ASP A 357 3.39 5.79 19.49
C ASP A 357 2.46 4.66 19.07
N ARG A 358 1.80 4.78 17.91
CA ARG A 358 0.77 3.82 17.50
C ARG A 358 1.36 2.46 17.12
N HIS A 359 2.47 2.43 16.38
CA HIS A 359 3.03 1.18 15.90
C HIS A 359 3.95 0.52 16.92
N ALA A 360 4.70 1.29 17.71
CA ALA A 360 5.56 0.69 18.75
C ALA A 360 4.76 -0.06 19.81
N VAL A 361 3.59 0.45 20.23
CA VAL A 361 2.70 -0.24 21.19
C VAL A 361 2.38 -1.68 20.76
N ARG A 362 2.14 -1.89 19.46
CA ARG A 362 1.88 -3.23 18.91
C ARG A 362 3.04 -4.20 19.13
N TYR A 363 4.27 -3.71 18.98
CA TYR A 363 5.46 -4.53 19.21
C TYR A 363 5.75 -4.69 20.70
N ARG A 364 5.49 -3.68 21.55
CA ARG A 364 5.57 -3.80 23.01
C ARG A 364 4.68 -4.91 23.56
N GLU A 365 3.43 -4.95 23.11
CA GLU A 365 2.44 -5.97 23.52
C GLU A 365 2.84 -7.39 23.11
N CYS A 366 3.61 -7.51 22.03
CA CYS A 366 3.87 -8.76 21.34
C CYS A 366 5.30 -9.31 21.57
N GLY A 367 6.21 -8.46 22.02
CA GLY A 367 7.58 -8.80 22.32
C GLY A 367 8.46 -9.03 21.09
N MET A 368 9.65 -9.58 21.35
CA MET A 368 10.70 -9.79 20.34
C MET A 368 10.38 -10.85 19.29
N ASP A 369 9.47 -11.78 19.59
CA ASP A 369 9.02 -12.77 18.61
C ASP A 369 8.40 -12.10 17.38
N CYS A 370 7.53 -11.12 17.57
CA CYS A 370 6.94 -10.40 16.45
C CYS A 370 7.96 -9.57 15.68
N VAL A 371 8.96 -8.99 16.37
CA VAL A 371 10.05 -8.27 15.70
C VAL A 371 10.80 -9.21 14.75
N ARG A 372 11.13 -10.42 15.20
CA ARG A 372 11.81 -11.45 14.41
C ARG A 372 10.95 -11.94 13.23
N ASP A 373 9.69 -12.27 13.48
CA ASP A 373 8.80 -12.80 12.44
C ASP A 373 8.57 -11.78 11.31
N ILE A 374 8.35 -10.50 11.67
CA ILE A 374 8.23 -9.41 10.69
C ILE A 374 9.56 -9.18 9.96
N ALA A 375 10.69 -9.24 10.66
CA ALA A 375 12.01 -9.10 10.02
C ALA A 375 12.27 -10.22 9.01
N ALA A 376 11.89 -11.46 9.33
CA ALA A 376 12.00 -12.60 8.41
C ALA A 376 11.11 -12.42 7.18
N PHE A 377 9.87 -11.96 7.36
CA PHE A 377 8.94 -11.72 6.25
C PHE A 377 9.41 -10.59 5.32
N PHE A 378 10.01 -9.52 5.86
CA PHE A 378 10.55 -8.37 5.11
C PHE A 378 12.07 -8.43 4.92
N ALA A 379 12.69 -9.62 4.97
CA ALA A 379 14.15 -9.74 4.96
C ALA A 379 14.81 -9.05 3.76
N GLU A 380 14.23 -9.19 2.55
CA GLU A 380 14.75 -8.54 1.35
C GLU A 380 14.59 -7.02 1.38
N ASP A 381 13.49 -6.50 1.94
CA ASP A 381 13.30 -5.05 2.13
C ASP A 381 14.35 -4.49 3.10
N ILE A 382 14.59 -5.16 4.23
CA ILE A 382 15.60 -4.78 5.23
C ILE A 382 16.99 -4.78 4.61
N ARG A 383 17.33 -5.83 3.86
CA ARG A 383 18.61 -5.94 3.14
C ARG A 383 18.77 -4.82 2.10
N LEU A 384 17.75 -4.59 1.27
CA LEU A 384 17.78 -3.56 0.23
C LEU A 384 17.93 -2.14 0.82
N MET A 385 17.29 -1.88 1.96
CA MET A 385 17.36 -0.61 2.68
C MET A 385 18.60 -0.47 3.56
N ASN A 386 19.46 -1.50 3.59
CA ASN A 386 20.65 -1.58 4.44
C ASN A 386 20.33 -1.24 5.90
N MET A 387 19.23 -1.75 6.43
CA MET A 387 18.77 -1.48 7.79
C MET A 387 19.28 -2.54 8.76
N SER A 388 19.63 -2.12 9.98
CA SER A 388 19.95 -3.03 11.09
C SER A 388 18.88 -2.91 12.18
N VAL A 389 18.63 -4.03 12.86
CA VAL A 389 17.79 -4.04 14.06
C VAL A 389 18.57 -3.34 15.19
N PRO A 390 17.96 -2.49 16.03
CA PRO A 390 18.65 -1.86 17.15
C PRO A 390 19.20 -2.92 18.10
N ALA A 391 20.28 -2.59 18.81
CA ALA A 391 20.72 -3.44 19.91
C ALA A 391 19.66 -3.42 21.04
N LEU A 392 19.43 -4.58 21.67
CA LEU A 392 18.70 -4.63 22.93
C LEU A 392 19.62 -4.03 24.01
N SER A 393 19.25 -2.86 24.52
CA SER A 393 19.96 -2.14 25.60
C SER A 393 19.72 -2.78 26.96
#